data_AF-A0A1F6ZNK6-F1
#
_entry.id   AF-A0A1F6ZNK6-F1
#
_cell.length_a   1.000
_cell.length_b   1.000
_cell.length_c   1.000
_cell.angle_alpha   90.00
_cell.angle_beta   90.00
_cell.angle_gamma   90.00
#
_symmetry.space_group_name_H-M   'P 1'
#
loop_
_entity.id
_entity.type
_entity.pdbx_description
1 polymer ?
#
loop_
_entity_poly.entity_id
_entity_poly.type
_entity_poly.pdbx_seq_one_letter_code
_entity_poly.pdbx_strand_id
1 'polypeptide(L)'
;MKPRTKKYLYVVTALFLLVLLYALKNTSYFARASSFIAAFVVFFIIDTIFGLKFRNRHYIIFIFIAATGILFSPLYYIYPNYDKILHLISPFLFCILIYYLVNKIQGISLPVKLFLTVSIVVSLLAFWELFEFGLDKAYDLKMQGVWIRDVTGMGKINMIMDRNEDTMIDMIIGTLGSIAFASGQAAGNYIKKLKNKIKNKN
;
A
#
# COMPACT_ATOMS: atom_id res chain seq x y z
N MET A 1 -8.46 -34.40 -5.12
CA MET A 1 -8.89 -33.13 -4.49
C MET A 1 -8.72 -33.27 -2.97
N LYS A 2 -7.73 -32.59 -2.38
CA LYS A 2 -7.46 -32.51 -0.93
C LYS A 2 -7.55 -31.04 -0.50
N PRO A 3 -7.93 -30.75 0.76
CA PRO A 3 -9.16 -30.00 1.00
C PRO A 3 -8.97 -28.49 1.19
N ARG A 4 -9.98 -27.73 0.72
CA ARG A 4 -10.17 -26.27 0.89
C ARG A 4 -10.30 -25.82 2.36
N THR A 5 -10.19 -26.72 3.34
CA THR A 5 -10.48 -26.48 4.76
C THR A 5 -9.48 -25.59 5.48
N LYS A 6 -8.21 -25.54 5.07
CA LYS A 6 -7.22 -24.65 5.73
C LYS A 6 -7.51 -23.17 5.52
N LYS A 7 -8.21 -22.79 4.44
CA LYS A 7 -8.52 -21.40 4.12
C LYS A 7 -9.64 -20.81 4.99
N TYR A 8 -10.64 -21.63 5.34
CA TYR A 8 -11.71 -21.23 6.25
C TYR A 8 -11.21 -21.00 7.68
N LEU A 9 -10.18 -21.74 8.09
CA LEU A 9 -9.55 -21.56 9.39
C LEU A 9 -8.98 -20.14 9.54
N TYR A 10 -8.34 -19.59 8.50
CA TYR A 10 -7.84 -18.21 8.56
C TYR A 10 -8.94 -17.15 8.65
N VAL A 11 -10.07 -17.36 7.96
CA VAL A 11 -11.22 -16.44 8.00
C VAL A 11 -11.92 -16.49 9.34
N VAL A 12 -12.13 -17.70 9.89
CA VAL A 12 -12.74 -17.88 11.21
C VAL A 12 -11.83 -17.33 12.31
N THR A 13 -10.52 -17.56 12.23
CA THR A 13 -9.56 -16.96 13.16
C THR A 13 -9.53 -15.44 13.05
N ALA A 14 -9.61 -14.87 11.85
CA ALA A 14 -9.65 -13.42 11.66
C ALA A 14 -10.94 -12.79 12.24
N LEU A 15 -12.11 -13.42 12.01
CA LEU A 15 -13.39 -12.98 12.57
C LEU A 15 -13.42 -13.11 14.10
N PHE A 16 -12.88 -14.21 14.63
CA PHE A 16 -12.75 -14.42 16.07
C PHE A 16 -11.84 -13.39 16.73
N LEU A 17 -10.68 -13.09 16.11
CA LEU A 17 -9.79 -12.01 16.57
C LEU A 17 -10.47 -10.64 16.52
N LEU A 18 -11.30 -10.38 15.51
CA LEU A 18 -12.09 -9.15 15.39
C LEU A 18 -13.09 -8.98 16.55
N VAL A 19 -13.77 -10.06 16.95
CA VAL A 19 -14.69 -10.07 18.09
C VAL A 19 -13.95 -9.97 19.43
N LEU A 20 -12.84 -10.70 19.58
CA LEU A 20 -12.08 -10.76 20.83
C LEU A 20 -11.40 -9.42 21.13
N LEU A 21 -10.94 -8.73 20.10
CA LEU A 21 -10.34 -7.42 20.25
C LEU A 21 -11.41 -6.30 20.39
N TYR A 22 -12.65 -6.48 19.88
CA TYR A 22 -13.82 -5.60 20.17
C TYR A 22 -14.18 -5.58 21.66
N ALA A 23 -13.95 -6.69 22.35
CA ALA A 23 -14.14 -6.79 23.79
C ALA A 23 -13.06 -6.05 24.61
N LEU A 24 -11.89 -5.74 24.03
CA LEU A 24 -10.73 -5.16 24.73
C LEU A 24 -10.63 -3.65 24.42
N LYS A 25 -11.43 -2.83 25.13
CA LYS A 25 -11.59 -1.37 24.97
C LYS A 25 -10.30 -0.52 25.14
N ASN A 26 -9.40 -0.57 24.17
CA ASN A 26 -8.50 0.54 23.84
C ASN A 26 -8.69 0.86 22.34
N THR A 27 -9.67 1.72 22.06
CA THR A 27 -10.30 1.87 20.75
C THR A 27 -9.31 2.20 19.63
N SER A 28 -8.22 2.92 19.92
CA SER A 28 -7.24 3.27 18.87
C SER A 28 -6.39 2.08 18.42
N TYR A 29 -5.92 1.22 19.34
CA TYR A 29 -5.08 0.07 18.98
C TYR A 29 -5.92 -1.06 18.41
N PHE A 30 -7.07 -1.34 19.02
CA PHE A 30 -7.98 -2.35 18.52
C PHE A 30 -8.43 -2.03 17.09
N ALA A 31 -8.91 -0.80 16.83
CA ALA A 31 -9.37 -0.42 15.50
C ALA A 31 -8.28 -0.59 14.44
N ARG A 32 -7.03 -0.22 14.74
CA ARG A 32 -5.89 -0.41 13.81
C ARG A 32 -5.58 -1.89 13.58
N ALA A 33 -5.56 -2.70 14.63
CA ALA A 33 -5.34 -4.14 14.50
C ALA A 33 -6.45 -4.83 13.69
N SER A 34 -7.72 -4.49 13.95
CA SER A 34 -8.85 -5.02 13.18
C SER A 34 -8.84 -4.54 11.73
N SER A 35 -8.51 -3.27 11.47
CA SER A 35 -8.42 -2.74 10.10
C SER A 35 -7.28 -3.39 9.32
N PHE A 36 -6.14 -3.63 9.96
CA PHE A 36 -5.03 -4.37 9.36
C PHE A 36 -5.44 -5.82 9.00
N ILE A 37 -6.07 -6.53 9.93
CA ILE A 37 -6.58 -7.89 9.69
C ILE A 37 -7.63 -7.88 8.57
N ALA A 38 -8.56 -6.93 8.60
CA ALA A 38 -9.59 -6.77 7.59
C ALA A 38 -8.98 -6.52 6.20
N ALA A 39 -8.01 -5.61 6.09
CA ALA A 39 -7.31 -5.34 4.83
C ALA A 39 -6.63 -6.61 4.28
N PHE A 40 -5.96 -7.38 5.15
CA PHE A 40 -5.34 -8.65 4.76
C PHE A 40 -6.38 -9.70 4.30
N VAL A 41 -7.50 -9.83 5.02
CA VAL A 41 -8.59 -10.73 4.65
C VAL A 41 -9.20 -10.31 3.32
N VAL A 42 -9.46 -9.03 3.11
CA VAL A 42 -9.99 -8.49 1.84
C VAL A 42 -9.03 -8.80 0.70
N PHE A 43 -7.73 -8.55 0.87
CA PHE A 43 -6.73 -8.89 -0.16
C PHE A 43 -6.71 -10.39 -0.49
N PHE A 44 -6.80 -11.25 0.54
CA PHE A 44 -6.88 -12.70 0.36
C PHE A 44 -8.16 -13.15 -0.35
N ILE A 45 -9.31 -12.54 -0.01
CA ILE A 45 -10.59 -12.78 -0.66
C ILE A 45 -10.52 -12.36 -2.13
N ILE A 46 -9.98 -11.19 -2.43
CA ILE A 46 -9.79 -10.70 -3.80
C ILE A 46 -8.92 -11.68 -4.60
N ASP A 47 -7.76 -12.10 -4.08
CA ASP A 47 -6.92 -13.08 -4.78
C ASP A 47 -7.66 -14.39 -5.06
N THR A 48 -8.47 -14.85 -4.10
CA THR A 48 -9.22 -16.10 -4.21
C THR A 48 -10.39 -16.01 -5.18
N ILE A 49 -11.21 -14.96 -5.10
CA ILE A 49 -12.40 -14.76 -5.94
C ILE A 49 -12.00 -14.54 -7.39
N PHE A 50 -11.03 -13.65 -7.63
CA PHE A 50 -10.60 -13.32 -8.99
C PHE A 50 -9.52 -14.26 -9.53
N GLY A 51 -9.10 -15.27 -8.75
CA GLY A 51 -8.09 -16.23 -9.17
C GLY A 51 -6.77 -15.57 -9.57
N LEU A 52 -6.36 -14.54 -8.84
CA LEU A 52 -5.18 -13.72 -9.19
C LEU A 52 -3.86 -14.48 -8.97
N LYS A 53 -3.86 -15.60 -8.24
CA LYS A 53 -2.71 -16.51 -8.05
C LYS A 53 -1.47 -15.80 -7.48
N PHE A 54 -1.66 -14.82 -6.60
CA PHE A 54 -0.54 -14.18 -5.92
C PHE A 54 0.31 -15.21 -5.16
N ARG A 55 1.63 -15.07 -5.26
CA ARG A 55 2.62 -15.87 -4.50
C ARG A 55 2.89 -15.25 -3.12
N ASN A 56 3.44 -16.03 -2.19
CA ASN A 56 3.79 -15.60 -0.81
C ASN A 56 4.50 -14.24 -0.74
N ARG A 57 5.46 -13.97 -1.63
CA ARG A 57 6.17 -12.68 -1.68
C ARG A 57 5.24 -11.46 -1.85
N HIS A 58 4.14 -11.61 -2.60
CA HIS A 58 3.18 -10.52 -2.83
C HIS A 58 2.32 -10.29 -1.58
N TYR A 59 1.99 -11.36 -0.84
CA TYR A 59 1.35 -11.23 0.47
C TYR A 59 2.28 -10.55 1.47
N ILE A 60 3.57 -10.88 1.49
CA ILE A 60 4.55 -10.20 2.35
C ILE A 60 4.62 -8.70 2.02
N ILE A 61 4.67 -8.35 0.74
CA ILE A 61 4.64 -6.94 0.29
C ILE A 61 3.35 -6.26 0.77
N PHE A 62 2.18 -6.88 0.55
CA PHE A 62 0.91 -6.31 0.97
C PHE A 62 0.82 -6.15 2.50
N ILE A 63 1.24 -7.15 3.26
CA ILE A 63 1.30 -7.10 4.72
C ILE A 63 2.20 -5.95 5.17
N PHE A 64 3.37 -5.78 4.55
CA PHE A 64 4.26 -4.68 4.87
C PHE A 64 3.56 -3.33 4.68
N ILE A 65 2.96 -3.09 3.50
CA ILE A 65 2.23 -1.86 3.19
C ILE A 65 1.10 -1.61 4.20
N ALA A 66 0.27 -2.63 4.46
CA ALA A 66 -0.86 -2.52 5.39
C ALA A 66 -0.40 -2.30 6.83
N ALA A 67 0.70 -2.93 7.26
CA ALA A 67 1.23 -2.73 8.61
C ALA A 67 1.77 -1.31 8.78
N THR A 68 2.54 -0.81 7.82
CA THR A 68 3.09 0.54 7.90
C THR A 68 2.02 1.62 7.79
N GLY A 69 1.03 1.47 6.90
CA GLY A 69 -0.05 2.45 6.74
C GLY A 69 -1.10 2.42 7.84
N ILE A 70 -1.44 1.24 8.40
CA ILE A 70 -2.57 1.09 9.34
C ILE A 70 -2.08 0.84 10.77
N LEU A 71 -1.25 -0.18 10.98
CA LEU A 71 -0.85 -0.58 12.33
C LEU A 71 0.08 0.46 12.97
N PHE A 72 1.01 0.97 12.17
CA PHE A 72 2.01 1.95 12.57
C PHE A 72 1.61 3.41 12.30
N SER A 73 0.34 3.67 11.99
CA SER A 73 -0.17 5.03 11.80
C SER A 73 0.07 6.02 12.96
N PRO A 74 0.27 5.64 14.25
CA PRO A 74 0.68 6.63 15.25
C PRO A 74 2.00 7.32 14.95
N LEU A 75 2.86 6.72 14.12
CA LEU A 75 4.12 7.33 13.70
C LEU A 75 3.90 8.61 12.89
N TYR A 76 2.74 8.79 12.24
CA TYR A 76 2.35 10.04 11.59
C TYR A 76 2.42 11.25 12.53
N TYR A 77 2.12 11.03 13.83
CA TYR A 77 2.11 12.10 14.83
C TYR A 77 3.44 12.29 15.56
N ILE A 78 4.44 11.45 15.28
CA ILE A 78 5.74 11.44 15.96
C ILE A 78 6.84 11.89 15.01
N TYR A 79 6.82 11.40 13.77
CA TYR A 79 7.84 11.69 12.78
C TYR A 79 7.23 12.32 11.53
N PRO A 80 7.49 13.62 11.27
CA PRO A 80 6.83 14.39 10.21
C PRO A 80 6.97 13.79 8.81
N ASN A 81 8.13 13.19 8.52
CA ASN A 81 8.41 12.61 7.22
C ASN A 81 7.95 11.16 7.09
N TYR A 82 7.36 10.56 8.14
CA TYR A 82 6.92 9.17 8.11
C TYR A 82 5.97 8.94 6.94
N ASP A 83 4.98 9.83 6.82
CA ASP A 83 4.00 9.76 5.76
C ASP A 83 4.63 9.90 4.37
N LYS A 84 5.53 10.86 4.19
CA LYS A 84 6.23 11.07 2.90
C LYS A 84 7.09 9.88 2.49
N ILE A 85 7.70 9.19 3.46
CA ILE A 85 8.41 7.94 3.20
C ILE A 85 7.44 6.84 2.75
N LEU A 86 6.27 6.72 3.39
CA LEU A 86 5.25 5.76 2.98
C LEU A 86 4.69 6.08 1.60
N HIS A 87 4.47 7.35 1.28
CA HIS A 87 4.06 7.80 -0.05
C HIS A 87 5.12 7.54 -1.11
N LEU A 88 6.40 7.43 -0.77
CA LEU A 88 7.43 6.98 -1.73
C LEU A 88 7.46 5.46 -1.89
N ILE A 89 7.49 4.74 -0.77
CA ILE A 89 7.75 3.29 -0.75
C ILE A 89 6.50 2.49 -1.14
N SER A 90 5.32 2.88 -0.66
CA SER A 90 4.10 2.11 -0.85
C SER A 90 3.67 2.06 -2.32
N PRO A 91 3.67 3.17 -3.09
CA PRO A 91 3.38 3.12 -4.53
C PRO A 91 4.38 2.27 -5.31
N PHE A 92 5.69 2.36 -4.99
CA PHE A 92 6.70 1.48 -5.59
C PHE A 92 6.38 -0.01 -5.36
N LEU A 93 6.03 -0.37 -4.12
CA LEU A 93 5.67 -1.75 -3.76
C LEU A 93 4.34 -2.18 -4.37
N PHE A 94 3.34 -1.30 -4.43
CA PHE A 94 2.08 -1.54 -5.12
C PHE A 94 2.30 -1.77 -6.62
N CYS A 95 3.24 -1.05 -7.26
CA CYS A 95 3.61 -1.34 -8.64
C CYS A 95 4.11 -2.78 -8.82
N ILE A 96 4.80 -3.39 -7.85
CA ILE A 96 5.19 -4.81 -7.94
C ILE A 96 3.95 -5.71 -8.00
N LEU A 97 2.94 -5.42 -7.18
CA LEU A 97 1.67 -6.17 -7.14
C LEU A 97 0.89 -6.01 -8.44
N ILE A 98 0.71 -4.77 -8.90
CA ILE A 98 -0.04 -4.46 -10.13
C ILE A 98 0.70 -4.97 -11.37
N TYR A 99 2.02 -4.78 -11.45
CA TYR A 99 2.82 -5.28 -12.56
C TYR A 99 2.76 -6.81 -12.65
N TYR A 100 2.69 -7.52 -11.53
CA TYR A 100 2.48 -8.97 -11.56
C TYR A 100 1.18 -9.36 -12.28
N LEU A 101 0.11 -8.57 -12.15
CA LEU A 101 -1.15 -8.79 -12.85
C LEU A 101 -1.05 -8.35 -14.32
N VAL A 102 -0.60 -7.12 -14.57
CA VAL A 102 -0.45 -6.56 -15.92
C VAL A 102 0.48 -7.40 -16.78
N ASN A 103 1.53 -7.98 -16.19
CA ASN A 103 2.48 -8.80 -16.95
C ASN A 103 1.88 -10.11 -17.47
N LYS A 104 0.74 -10.57 -16.95
CA LYS A 104 0.02 -11.73 -17.48
C LYS A 104 -0.73 -11.43 -18.77
N ILE A 105 -0.98 -10.16 -19.07
CA ILE A 105 -1.61 -9.74 -20.32
C ILE A 105 -0.63 -10.05 -21.46
N GLN A 106 -1.11 -10.85 -22.42
CA GLN A 106 -0.36 -11.24 -23.60
C GLN A 106 -0.54 -10.21 -24.72
N GLY A 107 0.40 -10.17 -25.67
CA GLY A 107 0.32 -9.29 -26.84
C GLY A 107 0.69 -7.82 -26.61
N ILE A 108 0.91 -7.38 -25.36
CA ILE A 108 1.32 -6.00 -25.07
C ILE A 108 2.82 -5.87 -24.77
N SER A 109 3.42 -4.78 -25.26
CA SER A 109 4.84 -4.49 -25.10
C SER A 109 5.19 -4.06 -23.68
N LEU A 110 6.47 -4.19 -23.29
CA LEU A 110 6.92 -3.77 -21.96
C LEU A 110 6.62 -2.30 -21.63
N PRO A 111 6.86 -1.31 -22.52
CA PRO A 111 6.51 0.08 -22.23
C PRO A 111 5.03 0.26 -21.88
N VAL A 112 4.13 -0.42 -22.59
CA VAL A 112 2.68 -0.38 -22.32
C VAL A 112 2.37 -1.03 -20.96
N LYS A 113 2.99 -2.16 -20.64
CA LYS A 113 2.84 -2.80 -19.31
C LYS A 113 3.25 -1.88 -18.16
N LEU A 114 4.38 -1.18 -18.32
CA LEU A 114 4.89 -0.25 -17.31
C LEU A 114 4.00 0.98 -17.19
N PHE A 115 3.57 1.56 -18.32
CA PHE A 115 2.63 2.67 -18.35
C PHE A 115 1.33 2.32 -17.62
N LEU A 116 0.68 1.19 -17.98
CA LEU A 116 -0.53 0.72 -17.32
C LEU A 116 -0.32 0.52 -15.81
N THR A 117 0.81 -0.03 -15.41
CA THR A 117 1.13 -0.24 -13.99
C THR A 117 1.20 1.09 -13.24
N VAL A 118 1.94 2.07 -13.78
CA VAL A 118 2.08 3.39 -13.15
C VAL A 118 0.73 4.11 -13.13
N SER A 119 -0.01 4.12 -14.24
CA SER A 119 -1.33 4.76 -14.30
C SER A 119 -2.29 4.18 -13.27
N ILE A 120 -2.40 2.85 -13.17
CA ILE A 120 -3.27 2.20 -12.18
C ILE A 120 -2.87 2.60 -10.75
N VAL A 121 -1.57 2.56 -10.43
CA VAL A 121 -1.11 2.88 -9.07
C VAL A 121 -1.30 4.36 -8.73
N VAL A 122 -1.00 5.28 -9.65
CA VAL A 122 -1.22 6.72 -9.44
C VAL A 122 -2.71 7.03 -9.33
N SER A 123 -3.58 6.35 -10.09
CA SER A 123 -5.03 6.49 -9.93
C SER A 123 -5.53 5.99 -8.58
N LEU A 124 -4.98 4.87 -8.08
CA LEU A 124 -5.31 4.37 -6.74
C LEU A 124 -4.81 5.31 -5.64
N LEU A 125 -3.63 5.91 -5.82
CA LEU A 125 -3.10 6.94 -4.92
C LEU A 125 -4.03 8.17 -4.89
N ALA A 126 -4.40 8.72 -6.05
CA ALA A 126 -5.34 9.83 -6.13
C ALA A 126 -6.70 9.50 -5.48
N PHE A 127 -7.19 8.27 -5.66
CA PHE A 127 -8.42 7.83 -5.02
C PHE A 127 -8.28 7.75 -3.49
N TRP A 128 -7.12 7.33 -3.00
CA TRP A 128 -6.82 7.31 -1.56
C TRP A 128 -6.81 8.72 -0.98
N GLU A 129 -6.11 9.67 -1.60
CA GLU A 129 -6.11 11.09 -1.18
C GLU A 129 -7.52 11.69 -1.14
N LEU A 130 -8.35 11.40 -2.16
CA LEU A 130 -9.74 11.84 -2.18
C LEU A 130 -10.58 11.20 -1.07
N PHE A 131 -10.28 9.94 -0.73
CA PHE A 131 -10.93 9.25 0.38
C PHE A 131 -10.55 9.88 1.72
N GLU A 132 -9.29 10.22 1.93
CA GLU A 132 -8.81 10.92 3.14
C GLU A 132 -9.45 12.29 3.27
N PHE A 133 -9.47 13.07 2.19
CA PHE A 133 -10.19 14.35 2.14
C PHE A 133 -11.67 14.20 2.51
N GLY A 134 -12.33 13.18 1.96
CA GLY A 134 -13.73 12.90 2.24
C GLY A 134 -13.97 12.57 3.72
N LEU A 135 -13.11 11.74 4.32
CA LEU A 135 -13.19 11.38 5.72
C LEU A 135 -12.87 12.54 6.65
N ASP A 136 -11.89 13.36 6.31
CA ASP A 136 -11.57 14.56 7.09
C ASP A 136 -12.71 15.57 7.07
N LYS A 137 -13.35 15.77 5.92
CA LYS A 137 -14.50 16.66 5.81
C LYS A 137 -15.71 16.12 6.59
N ALA A 138 -15.92 14.81 6.61
CA ALA A 138 -17.08 14.19 7.25
C ALA A 138 -16.91 13.98 8.76
N TYR A 139 -15.69 13.72 9.24
CA TYR A 139 -15.44 13.22 10.60
C TYR A 139 -14.25 13.88 11.32
N ASP A 140 -13.53 14.83 10.70
CA ASP A 140 -12.36 15.51 11.25
C ASP A 140 -11.28 14.55 11.81
N LEU A 141 -10.98 13.49 11.04
CA LEU A 141 -10.05 12.43 11.44
C LEU A 141 -8.58 12.86 11.40
N LYS A 142 -8.26 14.01 10.79
CA LYS A 142 -6.91 14.55 10.64
C LYS A 142 -6.01 13.58 9.88
N MET A 143 -6.56 13.05 8.78
CA MET A 143 -5.87 12.19 7.83
C MET A 143 -5.00 13.01 6.87
N GLN A 144 -5.46 14.20 6.50
CA GLN A 144 -4.69 15.14 5.69
C GLN A 144 -4.03 16.23 6.54
N GLY A 145 -2.91 16.72 6.03
CA GLY A 145 -2.01 17.65 6.69
C GLY A 145 -0.99 16.91 7.56
N VAL A 146 0.17 17.53 7.78
CA VAL A 146 1.17 16.95 8.69
C VAL A 146 0.92 17.48 10.10
N TRP A 147 0.62 16.54 11.00
CA TRP A 147 0.24 16.80 12.38
C TRP A 147 1.30 16.26 13.35
N ILE A 148 1.89 17.11 14.18
CA ILE A 148 2.89 16.69 15.19
C ILE A 148 2.29 16.77 16.59
N ARG A 149 2.51 15.72 17.39
CA ARG A 149 2.20 15.73 18.82
C ARG A 149 3.22 16.58 19.58
N ASP A 150 2.72 17.52 20.36
CA ASP A 150 3.55 18.30 21.28
C ASP A 150 4.10 17.40 22.41
N VAL A 151 5.42 17.29 22.47
CA VAL A 151 6.16 16.53 23.50
C VAL A 151 6.33 17.30 24.82
N THR A 152 6.05 18.61 24.84
CA THR A 152 6.33 19.49 26.00
C THR A 152 5.17 19.70 26.96
N GLY A 153 4.00 19.10 26.70
CA GLY A 153 2.95 18.91 27.71
C GLY A 153 1.63 19.59 27.38
N MET A 154 0.69 18.77 26.88
CA MET A 154 -0.79 18.88 26.97
C MET A 154 -1.49 17.95 25.98
N GLY A 155 -0.77 17.10 25.23
CA GLY A 155 -1.36 16.18 24.26
C GLY A 155 -1.99 16.88 23.05
N LYS A 156 -1.65 18.16 22.83
CA LYS A 156 -2.08 18.94 21.66
C LYS A 156 -1.34 18.43 20.42
N ILE A 157 -2.05 18.43 19.29
CA ILE A 157 -1.51 18.09 17.99
C ILE A 157 -1.50 19.36 17.16
N ASN A 158 -0.34 19.74 16.64
CA ASN A 158 -0.13 20.96 15.87
C ASN A 158 0.04 20.60 14.38
N MET A 159 -0.67 21.31 13.51
CA MET A 159 -0.47 21.20 12.07
C MET A 159 0.78 22.00 11.68
N ILE A 160 1.71 21.36 10.98
CA ILE A 160 2.94 21.98 10.48
C ILE A 160 2.99 22.08 8.95
N MET A 161 2.07 21.40 8.26
CA MET A 161 1.87 21.48 6.81
C MET A 161 0.37 21.43 6.55
N ASP A 162 -0.12 22.31 5.69
CA ASP A 162 -1.55 22.38 5.39
C ASP A 162 -2.01 21.15 4.59
N ARG A 163 -3.32 20.91 4.63
CA ARG A 163 -3.94 19.72 4.03
C ARG A 163 -3.75 19.63 2.52
N ASN A 164 -3.79 20.76 1.82
CA ASN A 164 -3.67 20.79 0.35
C ASN A 164 -2.20 20.61 -0.06
N GLU A 165 -1.27 21.29 0.62
CA GLU A 165 0.16 21.12 0.39
C GLU A 165 0.58 19.67 0.65
N ASP A 166 0.12 19.08 1.75
CA ASP A 166 0.33 17.68 2.11
C ASP A 166 -0.10 16.72 0.98
N THR A 167 -1.36 16.81 0.57
CA THR A 167 -1.94 16.01 -0.53
C THR A 167 -1.14 16.17 -1.83
N MET A 168 -0.78 17.40 -2.18
CA MET A 168 -0.01 17.68 -3.41
C MET A 168 1.36 17.02 -3.36
N ILE A 169 2.04 17.11 -2.22
CA ILE A 169 3.36 16.49 -2.02
C ILE A 169 3.24 14.97 -2.06
N ASP A 170 2.22 14.38 -1.44
CA ASP A 170 2.00 12.93 -1.45
C ASP A 170 1.74 12.38 -2.84
N MET A 171 0.92 13.09 -3.62
CA MET A 171 0.70 12.78 -5.03
C MET A 171 2.00 12.84 -5.85
N ILE A 172 2.83 13.86 -5.64
CA ILE A 172 4.12 13.99 -6.34
C ILE A 172 5.06 12.85 -5.94
N ILE A 173 5.27 12.64 -4.63
CA ILE A 173 6.19 11.64 -4.10
C ILE A 173 5.75 10.22 -4.50
N GLY A 174 4.46 9.92 -4.43
CA GLY A 174 3.94 8.61 -4.84
C GLY A 174 3.99 8.37 -6.35
N THR A 175 3.84 9.43 -7.14
CA THR A 175 4.14 9.36 -8.59
C THR A 175 5.62 9.06 -8.83
N LEU A 176 6.53 9.71 -8.11
CA LEU A 176 7.97 9.45 -8.20
C LEU A 176 8.33 8.00 -7.80
N GLY A 177 7.73 7.47 -6.73
CA GLY A 177 7.89 6.06 -6.32
C GLY A 177 7.45 5.09 -7.41
N SER A 178 6.33 5.38 -8.08
CA SER A 178 5.82 4.59 -9.20
C SER A 178 6.74 4.66 -10.44
N ILE A 179 7.26 5.85 -10.76
CA ILE A 179 8.22 6.05 -11.85
C ILE A 179 9.56 5.36 -11.56
N ALA A 180 10.02 5.35 -10.31
CA ALA A 180 11.23 4.66 -9.90
C ALA A 180 11.11 3.15 -10.16
N PHE A 181 9.96 2.54 -9.86
CA PHE A 181 9.69 1.15 -10.22
C PHE A 181 9.77 0.91 -11.73
N ALA A 182 9.06 1.73 -12.52
CA ALA A 182 9.02 1.57 -13.97
C ALA A 182 10.42 1.70 -14.61
N SER A 183 11.18 2.70 -14.17
CA SER A 183 12.56 2.93 -14.59
C SER A 183 13.46 1.75 -14.25
N GLY A 184 13.37 1.24 -13.01
CA GLY A 184 14.11 0.06 -12.58
C GLY A 184 13.81 -1.18 -13.43
N GLN A 185 12.54 -1.40 -13.78
CA GLN A 185 12.15 -2.53 -14.63
C GLN A 185 12.63 -2.37 -16.08
N ALA A 186 12.56 -1.16 -16.63
CA ALA A 186 13.05 -0.86 -17.97
C ALA A 186 14.57 -1.09 -18.06
N ALA A 187 15.33 -0.56 -17.10
CA ALA A 187 16.78 -0.75 -17.01
C ALA A 187 17.16 -2.23 -16.86
N GLY A 188 16.48 -2.96 -15.98
CA GLY A 188 16.71 -4.41 -15.80
C GLY A 188 16.48 -5.21 -17.08
N ASN A 189 15.45 -4.87 -17.86
CA ASN A 189 15.19 -5.51 -19.16
C ASN A 189 16.29 -5.18 -20.18
N TYR A 190 16.71 -3.92 -20.25
CA TYR A 190 17.77 -3.47 -21.14
C TYR A 190 19.09 -4.19 -20.86
N ILE A 191 19.51 -4.27 -19.59
CA ILE A 191 20.71 -5.00 -19.17
C ILE A 191 20.62 -6.48 -19.56
N LYS A 192 19.46 -7.12 -19.40
CA LYS A 192 19.25 -8.52 -19.80
C LYS A 192 19.42 -8.72 -21.31
N LYS A 193 18.89 -7.80 -22.13
CA LYS A 193 19.07 -7.84 -23.60
C LYS A 193 20.53 -7.69 -24.00
N LEU A 194 21.28 -6.78 -23.37
CA LEU A 194 22.71 -6.61 -23.60
C LEU A 194 23.49 -7.90 -23.29
N LYS A 195 23.26 -8.50 -22.12
CA LYS A 195 23.91 -9.76 -21.72
C LYS A 195 23.65 -10.90 -22.72
N ASN A 196 22.42 -11.04 -23.21
CA ASN A 196 22.08 -12.05 -24.21
C ASN A 196 22.77 -11.80 -25.55
N LYS A 197 22.88 -10.54 -25.98
CA LYS A 197 23.57 -10.17 -27.23
C LYS A 197 25.06 -10.50 -27.17
N ILE A 198 25.71 -10.32 -26.01
CA ILE A 198 27.11 -10.68 -25.79
C ILE A 198 27.28 -12.20 -25.81
N LYS A 199 26.42 -12.94 -25.10
CA LYS A 199 26.48 -14.41 -25.05
C LYS A 199 26.33 -15.06 -26.42
N ASN A 200 25.52 -14.49 -27.33
CA ASN A 200 25.31 -15.05 -28.66
C ASN A 200 26.40 -14.67 -29.68
N LYS A 201 27.38 -13.84 -29.30
CA LYS A 201 28.53 -13.48 -30.13
C LYS A 201 29.80 -14.27 -29.82
N ASN A 202 29.82 -14.97 -28.68
CA ASN A 202 30.91 -15.86 -28.24
C ASN A 202 30.46 -17.31 -28.38
#